data_AF-A0A5C8MP89-F1
#
_entry.id   AF-A0A5C8MP89-F1
#
_cell.length_a   1.000
_cell.length_b   1.000
_cell.length_c   1.000
_cell.angle_alpha   90.00
_cell.angle_beta   90.00
_cell.angle_gamma   90.00
#
_symmetry.space_group_name_H-M   'P 1'
#
loop_
_entity.id
_entity.type
_entity.pdbx_description
1 polymer ?
#
loop_
_entity_poly.entity_id
_entity_poly.type
_entity_poly.pdbx_seq_one_letter_code
_entity_poly.pdbx_strand_id
1 'polypeptide(L)'
;METTLAAGKSSPFRQGVQAGVTIAIGYMPIALMFGFLAKTTGLTPAETVLMSVIVFAGASQYIALNLLSIGTGMFEIVLTTFILNIRHFLM
;
A
#
# COMPACT_ATOMS: atom_id res chain seq x y z
N MET A 1 8.49 42.93 27.89
CA MET A 1 8.90 42.93 26.48
C MET A 1 9.31 41.51 26.13
N GLU A 2 8.34 40.65 25.80
CA GLU A 2 8.62 39.33 25.24
C GLU A 2 8.49 39.43 23.73
N THR A 3 9.63 39.62 23.07
CA THR A 3 9.79 39.49 21.63
C THR A 3 9.55 38.03 21.25
N THR A 4 8.31 37.68 20.94
CA THR A 4 7.97 36.43 20.25
C THR A 4 8.56 36.49 18.85
N LEU A 5 9.78 35.96 18.74
CA LEU A 5 10.49 35.76 17.49
C LEU A 5 9.60 34.98 16.53
N ALA A 6 9.21 35.65 15.44
CA ALA A 6 8.56 35.04 14.29
C ALA A 6 9.50 34.00 13.67
N ALA A 7 9.48 32.77 14.20
CA ALA A 7 10.08 31.62 13.55
C ALA A 7 9.43 31.49 12.18
N GLY A 8 10.22 31.62 11.11
CA GLY A 8 9.75 31.62 9.73
C GLY A 8 8.86 30.41 9.46
N LYS A 9 7.55 30.64 9.39
CA LYS A 9 6.56 29.59 9.15
C LYS A 9 6.81 29.01 7.77
N SER A 10 7.32 27.78 7.72
CA SER A 10 7.36 27.01 6.48
C SER A 10 5.96 26.97 5.87
N SER A 11 5.85 27.14 4.55
CA SER A 11 4.56 27.03 3.85
C SER A 11 3.81 25.75 4.29
N PRO A 12 2.48 25.82 4.56
CA PRO A 12 1.67 24.66 4.93
C PRO A 12 1.82 23.48 3.96
N PHE A 13 2.01 23.76 2.66
CA PHE A 13 2.30 22.74 1.65
C PHE A 13 3.59 21.97 1.98
N ARG A 14 4.66 22.67 2.38
CA ARG A 14 5.94 22.06 2.75
C ARG A 14 5.82 21.18 3.98
N GLN A 15 5.00 21.59 4.95
CA GLN A 15 4.70 20.78 6.14
C GLN A 15 3.94 19.50 5.76
N GLY A 16 2.94 19.61 4.88
CA GLY A 16 2.19 18.46 4.37
C GLY A 16 3.07 17.47 3.61
N VAL A 17 3.94 17.97 2.72
CA VAL A 17 4.91 17.12 2.00
C VAL A 17 5.87 16.43 2.99
N GLN A 18 6.41 17.16 3.96
CA GLN A 18 7.32 16.57 4.95
C GLN A 18 6.62 15.47 5.77
N ALA A 19 5.39 15.73 6.24
CA ALA A 19 4.60 14.73 6.95
C ALA A 19 4.30 13.50 6.09
N GLY A 20 3.92 13.71 4.83
CA GLY A 20 3.64 12.63 3.87
C GLY A 20 4.89 11.78 3.58
N VAL A 21 6.06 12.39 3.40
CA VAL A 21 7.33 11.68 3.20
C VAL A 21 7.67 10.83 4.41
N THR A 22 7.49 11.34 5.63
CA THR A 22 7.71 10.56 6.86
C THR A 22 6.82 9.32 6.91
N ILE A 23 5.54 9.44 6.53
CA ILE A 23 4.61 8.30 6.44
C ILE A 23 5.08 7.32 5.36
N ALA A 24 5.43 7.80 4.16
CA ALA A 24 5.89 6.96 3.05
C ALA A 24 7.13 6.14 3.40
N ILE A 25 8.10 6.73 4.12
CA ILE A 25 9.27 6.01 4.63
C ILE A 25 8.86 4.89 5.59
N GLY A 26 7.83 5.11 6.42
CA GLY A 26 7.28 4.07 7.28
C GLY A 26 6.67 2.88 6.51
N TYR A 27 6.13 3.12 5.32
CA TYR A 27 5.56 2.07 4.45
C TYR A 27 6.60 1.35 3.58
N MET A 28 7.83 1.86 3.47
CA MET A 28 8.86 1.33 2.60
C MET A 28 9.13 -0.18 2.81
N PRO A 29 9.29 -0.69 4.05
CA PRO A 29 9.55 -2.11 4.28
C PRO A 29 8.44 -3.02 3.76
N ILE A 30 7.19 -2.60 3.93
CA ILE A 30 6.01 -3.33 3.45
C ILE A 30 6.02 -3.31 1.92
N ALA A 31 6.18 -2.14 1.29
CA ALA A 31 6.23 -2.04 -0.17
C ALA A 31 7.33 -2.92 -0.81
N LEU A 32 8.51 -2.98 -0.19
CA LEU A 32 9.60 -3.86 -0.64
C LEU A 32 9.25 -5.34 -0.51
N MET A 33 8.62 -5.74 0.60
CA MET A 33 8.16 -7.12 0.80
C MET A 33 7.12 -7.52 -0.25
N PHE A 34 6.18 -6.64 -0.58
CA PHE A 34 5.21 -6.87 -1.66
C PHE A 34 5.91 -7.08 -3.01
N GLY A 35 6.83 -6.18 -3.38
CA GLY A 35 7.56 -6.29 -4.65
C GLY A 35 8.41 -7.57 -4.74
N PHE A 36 9.04 -7.98 -3.64
CA PHE A 36 9.75 -9.26 -3.57
C PHE A 36 8.82 -10.45 -3.79
N LEU A 37 7.67 -10.47 -3.10
CA LEU A 37 6.68 -11.54 -3.24
C LEU A 37 6.12 -11.61 -4.67
N ALA A 38 5.77 -10.46 -5.27
CA ALA A 38 5.25 -10.39 -6.62
C ALA A 38 6.25 -10.93 -7.67
N LYS A 39 7.55 -10.72 -7.46
CA LYS A 39 8.59 -11.30 -8.32
C LYS A 39 8.60 -12.84 -8.27
N THR A 40 8.26 -13.42 -7.13
CA THR A 40 8.22 -14.89 -6.96
C THR A 40 6.96 -15.54 -7.52
N THR A 41 5.88 -14.79 -7.76
CA THR A 41 4.61 -15.30 -8.30
C THR A 41 4.58 -15.37 -9.83
N GLY A 42 5.67 -14.98 -10.51
CA GLY A 42 5.75 -14.97 -11.98
C GLY A 42 5.05 -13.79 -12.64
N LEU A 43 4.61 -12.79 -11.87
CA LEU A 43 4.05 -11.56 -12.43
C LEU A 43 5.14 -10.72 -13.09
N THR A 44 4.78 -10.08 -14.20
CA THR A 44 5.63 -9.06 -14.81
C THR A 44 5.66 -7.80 -13.93
N PRO A 45 6.70 -6.95 -14.08
CA PRO A 45 6.75 -5.66 -13.39
C PRO A 45 5.53 -4.78 -13.69
N ALA A 46 5.01 -4.83 -14.92
CA ALA A 46 3.83 -4.08 -15.32
C ALA A 46 2.57 -4.57 -14.59
N GLU A 47 2.34 -5.88 -14.49
CA GLU A 47 1.22 -6.45 -13.75
C GLU A 47 1.32 -6.17 -12.25
N THR A 48 2.53 -6.22 -11.68
CA THR A 48 2.78 -5.88 -10.27
C THR A 48 2.40 -4.43 -9.97
N VAL A 49 2.81 -3.50 -10.83
CA VAL A 49 2.43 -2.08 -10.70
C VAL A 49 0.93 -1.89 -10.92
N LEU A 50 0.35 -2.56 -11.91
CA LEU A 50 -1.07 -2.48 -12.21
C LEU A 50 -1.92 -2.97 -11.03
N MET A 51 -1.50 -4.04 -10.36
CA MET A 51 -2.14 -4.53 -9.14
C MET A 51 -2.15 -3.45 -8.05
N SER A 52 -1.03 -2.75 -7.86
CA SER A 52 -0.95 -1.64 -6.89
C SER A 52 -1.80 -0.43 -7.25
N VAL A 53 -1.99 -0.16 -8.55
CA VAL A 53 -2.82 0.95 -9.03
C VAL A 53 -4.31 0.64 -8.90
N ILE A 54 -4.72 -0.61 -9.15
CA ILE A 54 -6.13 -1.02 -9.18
C ILE A 54 -6.62 -1.45 -7.79
N VAL A 55 -5.80 -2.17 -7.02
CA VAL A 55 -6.19 -2.77 -5.74
C VAL A 55 -5.69 -1.92 -4.59
N PHE A 56 -6.55 -1.09 -4.01
CA PHE A 56 -6.17 -0.22 -2.88
C PHE A 56 -6.00 -0.97 -1.54
N ALA A 57 -6.61 -2.15 -1.42
CA ALA A 57 -6.55 -2.94 -0.20
C ALA A 57 -5.24 -3.74 -0.11
N GLY A 58 -4.24 -3.23 0.62
CA GLY A 58 -2.93 -3.88 0.77
C GLY A 58 -3.01 -5.34 1.23
N ALA A 59 -3.85 -5.66 2.23
CA ALA A 59 -4.06 -7.05 2.66
C ALA A 59 -4.55 -7.98 1.53
N SER A 60 -5.35 -7.45 0.60
CA SER A 60 -5.85 -8.22 -0.54
C SER A 60 -4.74 -8.50 -1.55
N GLN A 61 -3.83 -7.54 -1.75
CA GLN A 61 -2.67 -7.73 -2.62
C GLN A 61 -1.79 -8.88 -2.14
N TYR A 62 -1.44 -8.91 -0.85
CA TYR A 62 -0.62 -9.99 -0.28
C TYR A 62 -1.27 -11.36 -0.36
N ILE A 63 -2.57 -11.46 -0.06
CA ILE A 63 -3.30 -12.73 -0.16
C ILE A 63 -3.44 -13.17 -1.60
N ALA A 64 -3.74 -12.26 -2.53
CA ALA A 64 -3.79 -12.59 -3.94
C ALA A 64 -2.43 -13.09 -4.45
N LEU A 65 -1.32 -12.45 -4.08
CA LEU A 65 0.02 -12.97 -4.42
C LEU A 65 0.30 -14.35 -3.82
N ASN A 66 -0.08 -14.58 -2.57
CA ASN A 66 0.09 -15.88 -1.93
C ASN A 66 -0.70 -16.98 -2.66
N LEU A 67 -1.97 -16.71 -2.98
CA LEU A 67 -2.82 -17.64 -3.72
C LEU A 67 -2.32 -17.88 -5.15
N LEU A 68 -1.84 -16.83 -5.82
CA LEU A 68 -1.18 -16.97 -7.13
C LEU A 68 0.07 -17.85 -7.05
N SER A 69 0.88 -17.73 -5.98
CA SER A 69 2.10 -18.55 -5.83
C SER A 69 1.85 -20.05 -5.71
N ILE A 70 0.67 -20.43 -5.18
CA ILE A 70 0.29 -21.84 -5.01
C ILE A 70 -0.59 -22.35 -6.17
N GLY A 71 -0.79 -21.54 -7.22
CA GLY A 71 -1.57 -21.92 -8.40
C GLY A 71 -3.08 -21.94 -8.19
N THR A 72 -3.59 -21.20 -7.21
CA THR A 72 -5.04 -21.07 -6.95
C THR A 72 -5.77 -20.47 -8.16
N GLY A 73 -6.97 -20.95 -8.44
CA GLY A 73 -7.79 -20.45 -9.53
C GLY A 73 -8.26 -19.00 -9.31
N MET A 74 -8.44 -18.24 -10.39
CA MET A 74 -8.83 -16.82 -10.33
C MET A 74 -10.15 -16.59 -9.58
N PHE A 75 -11.12 -17.50 -9.72
CA PHE A 75 -12.40 -17.39 -9.01
C PHE A 75 -12.23 -17.45 -7.48
N GLU A 76 -11.39 -18.35 -6.98
CA GLU A 76 -11.11 -18.50 -5.55
C GLU A 76 -10.34 -17.29 -5.00
N ILE A 77 -9.43 -16.72 -5.78
CA ILE A 77 -8.71 -15.48 -5.43
C ILE A 77 -9.71 -14.32 -5.28
N VAL A 78 -10.60 -14.14 -6.25
CA VAL A 78 -11.63 -13.09 -6.22
C VAL A 78 -12.56 -13.29 -5.02
N LEU A 79 -13.04 -14.51 -4.78
CA LEU A 79 -13.93 -14.81 -3.66
C LEU A 79 -13.24 -14.58 -2.32
N THR A 80 -11.99 -15.03 -2.16
CA THR A 80 -11.22 -14.87 -0.91
C THR A 80 -10.96 -13.40 -0.62
N THR A 81 -10.51 -12.63 -1.62
CA THR A 81 -10.29 -11.18 -1.45
C THR A 81 -11.60 -10.45 -1.19
N PHE A 82 -12.70 -10.81 -1.85
CA PHE A 82 -14.02 -10.26 -1.58
C PHE A 82 -14.45 -10.49 -0.12
N ILE A 83 -14.39 -11.74 0.36
CA ILE A 83 -14.74 -12.12 1.74
C ILE A 83 -13.87 -11.35 2.74
N LEU A 84 -12.56 -11.27 2.50
CA LEU A 84 -11.65 -10.52 3.36
C LEU A 84 -12.00 -9.03 3.47
N ASN A 85 -12.54 -8.44 2.41
CA ASN A 85 -12.97 -7.04 2.41
C ASN A 85 -14.36 -6.82 2.99
N ILE A 86 -15.14 -7.87 3.29
CA ILE A 86 -16.42 -7.74 4.01
C ILE A 86 -16.24 -7.00 5.34
N ARG A 87 -15.04 -7.00 5.94
CA ARG A 87 -14.74 -6.19 7.14
C ARG A 87 -15.11 -4.71 7.02
N HIS A 88 -15.12 -4.14 5.81
CA HIS A 88 -15.51 -2.73 5.59
C HIS A 88 -17.03 -2.50 5.68
N PHE A 89 -17.84 -3.57 5.62
CA PHE A 89 -19.28 -3.51 5.91
C PHE A 89 -19.58 -3.70 7.40
N LEU A 90 -18.64 -4.32 8.13
CA LEU A 90 -18.80 -4.66 9.55
C LEU A 90 -18.27 -3.57 10.50
N MET A 91 -17.42 -2.68 10.00
CA MET A 91 -16.91 -1.49 10.70
C MET A 91 -17.62 -0.24 10.20
#